data_AF-A0A537W1Q8-F1
#
_entry.id   AF-A0A537W1Q8-F1
#
_cell.length_a   1.000
_cell.length_b   1.000
_cell.length_c   1.000
_cell.angle_alpha   90.00
_cell.angle_beta   90.00
_cell.angle_gamma   90.00
#
_symmetry.space_group_name_H-M   'P 1'
#
loop_
_entity.id
_entity.type
_entity.pdbx_description
1 polymer ?
#
loop_
_entity_poly.entity_id
_entity_poly.type
_entity_poly.pdbx_seq_one_letter_code
_entity_poly.pdbx_strand_id
1 'polypeptide(L)'
;MLGVPKRLSRTSRRLSLTGFLLIGITLGGAALVIWDRYADTLAHTTDETDKLSLVLGEQTARSIQVIDLVLQEVQAKVLAAGISNADEFRRMMGTEAIHVFLFDRLKNLPQARAIGLVSSDGWLVNGSRLWPIPAVELSDRDYYMHFREHDDHGL
;
A
#
# COMPACT_ATOMS: atom_id res chain seq x y z
N MET A 1 55.18 -2.37 69.19
CA MET A 1 55.43 -3.23 68.02
C MET A 1 55.40 -2.36 66.76
N LEU A 2 56.38 -2.56 65.88
CA LEU A 2 56.84 -1.66 64.82
C LEU A 2 55.75 -1.07 63.92
N GLY A 3 55.83 0.25 63.70
CA GLY A 3 55.17 0.94 62.59
C GLY A 3 55.82 0.57 61.26
N VAL A 4 55.00 0.24 60.27
CA VAL A 4 55.40 0.09 58.88
C VAL A 4 55.01 1.36 58.13
N PRO A 5 55.93 2.29 57.85
CA PRO A 5 55.64 3.38 56.93
C PRO A 5 55.54 2.80 55.52
N LYS A 6 54.34 2.77 54.94
CA LYS A 6 54.17 2.61 53.50
C LYS A 6 54.78 3.83 52.82
N ARG A 7 56.09 3.79 52.55
CA ARG A 7 56.75 4.68 51.60
C ARG A 7 56.10 4.43 50.25
N LEU A 8 55.15 5.29 49.86
CA LEU A 8 54.55 5.29 48.54
C LEU A 8 55.66 5.60 47.53
N SER A 9 56.23 4.54 46.98
CA SER A 9 57.32 4.61 46.02
C SER A 9 56.83 5.28 44.74
N ARG A 10 57.72 6.01 44.06
CA ARG A 10 57.47 6.60 42.74
C ARG A 10 56.89 5.58 41.73
N THR A 11 57.13 4.30 41.96
CA THR A 11 56.60 3.16 41.19
C THR A 11 55.09 2.96 41.38
N SER A 12 54.55 3.11 42.61
CA SER A 12 53.11 3.04 42.86
C SER A 12 52.34 4.19 42.21
N ARG A 13 52.93 5.40 42.20
CA ARG A 13 52.35 6.57 41.53
C ARG A 13 52.31 6.39 40.01
N ARG A 14 53.35 5.77 39.42
CA ARG A 14 53.38 5.43 37.98
C ARG A 14 52.32 4.38 37.63
N LEU A 15 52.16 3.35 38.48
CA LEU A 15 51.15 2.31 38.26
C LEU A 15 49.72 2.85 38.35
N SER A 16 49.46 3.75 39.31
CA SER A 16 48.17 4.44 39.42
C SER A 16 47.91 5.37 38.24
N LEU A 17 48.93 6.07 37.73
CA LEU A 17 48.80 6.93 36.54
C LEU A 17 48.42 6.11 35.30
N THR A 18 49.06 4.95 35.10
CA THR A 18 48.74 4.05 33.99
C THR A 18 47.31 3.52 34.10
N GLY A 19 46.85 3.18 35.31
CA GLY A 19 45.47 2.76 35.54
C GLY A 19 44.45 3.85 35.19
N PHE A 20 44.68 5.09 35.62
CA PHE A 20 43.81 6.22 35.27
C PHE A 20 43.81 6.53 33.77
N LEU A 21 44.96 6.41 33.11
CA LEU A 21 45.07 6.61 31.66
C LEU A 21 44.21 5.57 30.90
N LEU A 22 44.31 4.29 31.29
CA LEU A 22 43.52 3.22 30.67
C LEU A 22 42.02 3.44 30.86
N ILE A 23 41.59 3.80 32.08
CA ILE A 23 40.18 4.11 32.37
C ILE A 23 39.71 5.29 31.51
N GLY A 24 40.52 6.35 31.40
CA GLY A 24 40.20 7.51 30.58
C GLY A 24 40.04 7.17 29.09
N ILE A 25 40.93 6.33 28.55
CA ILE A 25 40.85 5.87 27.15
C ILE A 25 39.60 5.02 26.93
N THR A 26 39.29 4.09 27.84
CA THR A 26 38.09 3.25 27.73
C THR A 26 36.80 4.09 27.82
N LEU A 27 36.74 5.06 28.74
CA LEU A 27 35.59 5.96 28.87
C LEU A 27 35.46 6.89 27.67
N GLY A 28 36.57 7.43 27.16
CA GLY A 28 36.58 8.26 25.96
C GLY A 28 36.12 7.49 24.71
N GLY A 29 36.61 6.26 24.53
CA GLY A 29 36.18 5.38 23.45
C GLY A 29 34.70 5.02 23.54
N ALA A 30 34.21 4.68 24.74
CA ALA A 30 32.80 4.40 24.96
C ALA A 30 31.93 5.65 24.70
N ALA A 31 32.35 6.83 25.15
CA ALA A 31 31.64 8.09 24.91
C ALA A 31 31.58 8.46 23.42
N LEU A 32 32.68 8.26 22.68
CA LEU A 32 32.72 8.47 21.23
C LEU A 32 31.80 7.50 20.49
N VAL A 33 31.82 6.22 20.86
CA VAL A 33 30.91 5.22 20.29
C VAL A 33 29.46 5.58 20.62
N ILE A 34 29.16 6.04 21.82
CA ILE A 34 27.80 6.47 22.20
C ILE A 34 27.40 7.71 21.40
N TRP A 35 28.30 8.67 21.19
CA TRP A 35 28.01 9.90 20.44
C TRP A 35 27.76 9.63 18.96
N ASP A 36 28.60 8.78 18.35
CA ASP A 36 28.46 8.31 16.96
C ASP A 36 27.12 7.58 16.78
N ARG A 37 26.79 6.68 17.72
CA ARG A 37 25.50 5.98 17.74
C ARG A 37 24.32 6.91 17.98
N TYR A 38 24.47 7.94 18.80
CA TYR A 38 23.39 8.91 19.07
C TYR A 38 23.10 9.80 17.86
N ALA A 39 24.15 10.18 17.11
CA ALA A 39 24.01 10.91 15.85
C ALA A 39 23.36 10.05 14.76
N ASP A 40 23.74 8.76 14.66
CA ASP A 40 23.18 7.83 13.68
C ASP A 40 21.73 7.45 13.97
N THR A 41 21.36 7.29 15.25
CA THR A 41 20.00 6.86 15.62
C THR A 41 18.95 7.94 15.32
N LEU A 42 19.35 9.23 15.29
CA LEU A 42 18.44 10.33 14.97
C LEU A 42 18.23 10.53 13.45
N ALA A 43 19.16 10.07 12.61
CA ALA A 43 19.00 10.09 11.14
C ALA A 43 18.20 8.88 10.61
N HIS A 44 18.13 7.77 11.37
CA HIS A 44 17.57 6.51 10.87
C HIS A 44 16.18 6.13 11.40
N THR A 45 15.62 6.83 12.40
CA THR A 45 14.32 6.44 12.99
C THR A 45 13.09 7.02 12.27
N THR A 46 13.25 8.05 11.44
CA THR A 46 12.17 8.64 10.60
C THR A 46 12.10 8.04 9.20
N ASP A 47 13.19 7.43 8.72
CA ASP A 47 13.35 7.07 7.32
C ASP A 47 12.58 5.77 6.96
N GLU A 48 12.40 4.84 7.90
CA GLU A 48 11.70 3.57 7.64
C GLU A 48 10.17 3.72 7.61
N THR A 49 9.61 4.63 8.42
CA THR A 49 8.16 4.86 8.48
C THR A 49 7.68 5.65 7.27
N ASP A 50 8.41 6.71 6.87
CA ASP A 50 8.08 7.48 5.68
C ASP A 50 8.25 6.67 4.39
N LYS A 51 9.29 5.82 4.31
CA LYS A 51 9.48 4.90 3.18
C LYS A 51 8.38 3.86 3.12
N LEU A 52 7.95 3.31 4.25
CA LEU A 52 6.84 2.34 4.26
C LEU A 52 5.52 3.02 3.87
N SER A 53 5.22 4.21 4.39
CA SER A 53 4.04 4.99 3.98
C SER A 53 4.06 5.36 2.50
N LEU A 54 5.23 5.73 1.96
CA LEU A 54 5.40 6.00 0.53
C LEU A 54 5.21 4.74 -0.32
N VAL A 55 5.85 3.63 0.05
CA VAL A 55 5.74 2.36 -0.68
C VAL A 55 4.32 1.80 -0.62
N LEU A 56 3.64 1.91 0.53
CA LEU A 56 2.24 1.53 0.66
C LEU A 56 1.34 2.44 -0.18
N GLY A 57 1.58 3.75 -0.18
CA GLY A 57 0.87 4.71 -1.02
C GLY A 57 1.04 4.41 -2.52
N GLU A 58 2.28 4.16 -2.95
CA GLU A 58 2.63 3.74 -4.31
C GLU A 58 1.94 2.41 -4.67
N GLN A 59 1.96 1.43 -3.77
CA GLN A 59 1.34 0.13 -3.98
C GLN A 59 -0.18 0.26 -4.10
N THR A 60 -0.82 1.06 -3.26
CA THR A 60 -2.26 1.36 -3.35
C THR A 60 -2.60 2.09 -4.64
N ALA A 61 -1.83 3.11 -5.01
CA ALA A 61 -2.03 3.86 -6.26
C ALA A 61 -1.90 2.94 -7.48
N ARG A 62 -0.90 2.07 -7.50
CA ARG A 62 -0.71 1.07 -8.56
C ARG A 62 -1.88 0.09 -8.63
N SER A 63 -2.38 -0.39 -7.49
CA SER A 63 -3.55 -1.28 -7.48
C SER A 63 -4.82 -0.61 -8.03
N ILE A 64 -5.00 0.69 -7.78
CA ILE A 64 -6.10 1.49 -8.32
C ILE A 64 -5.95 1.69 -9.84
N GLN A 65 -4.75 2.00 -10.33
CA GLN A 65 -4.51 2.16 -11.77
C GLN A 65 -4.87 0.91 -12.59
N VAL A 66 -4.59 -0.28 -12.07
CA VAL A 66 -4.97 -1.52 -12.77
C VAL A 66 -6.49 -1.66 -12.87
N ILE A 67 -7.25 -1.21 -11.87
CA ILE A 67 -8.71 -1.20 -11.93
C ILE A 67 -9.20 -0.24 -13.02
N ASP A 68 -8.66 0.98 -13.05
CA ASP A 68 -9.04 2.01 -14.03
C ASP A 68 -8.83 1.53 -15.48
N LEU A 69 -7.68 0.91 -15.77
CA LEU A 69 -7.38 0.33 -17.08
C LEU A 69 -8.40 -0.74 -17.51
N VAL A 70 -8.81 -1.61 -16.58
CA VAL A 70 -9.82 -2.64 -16.87
C VAL A 70 -11.20 -2.02 -17.08
N LEU A 71 -11.57 -1.00 -16.30
CA LEU A 71 -12.84 -0.28 -16.49
C LEU A 71 -12.89 0.43 -17.84
N GLN A 72 -11.79 1.07 -18.26
CA GLN A 72 -11.66 1.68 -19.58
C GLN A 72 -11.80 0.64 -20.70
N GLU A 73 -11.21 -0.55 -20.55
CA GLU A 73 -11.37 -1.63 -21.54
C GLU A 73 -12.82 -2.11 -21.65
N VAL A 74 -13.50 -2.26 -20.50
CA VAL A 74 -14.93 -2.63 -20.45
C VAL A 74 -15.78 -1.54 -21.10
N GLN A 75 -15.51 -0.26 -20.80
CA GLN A 75 -16.21 0.88 -21.38
C GLN A 75 -15.99 0.97 -22.89
N ALA A 76 -14.75 0.81 -23.36
CA ALA A 76 -14.44 0.79 -24.79
C ALA A 76 -15.21 -0.31 -25.53
N LYS A 77 -15.38 -1.48 -24.90
CA LYS A 77 -16.17 -2.58 -25.46
C LYS A 77 -17.66 -2.24 -25.56
N VAL A 78 -18.21 -1.56 -24.57
CA VAL A 78 -19.60 -1.08 -24.59
C VAL A 78 -19.79 -0.01 -25.67
N LEU A 79 -18.89 0.97 -25.75
CA LEU A 79 -18.95 2.05 -26.75
C LEU A 79 -18.81 1.51 -28.19
N ALA A 80 -17.92 0.54 -28.41
CA ALA A 80 -17.74 -0.10 -29.71
C ALA A 80 -18.98 -0.87 -30.20
N ALA A 81 -19.90 -1.22 -29.31
CA ALA A 81 -21.16 -1.87 -29.67
C ALA A 81 -22.20 -0.89 -30.27
N GLY A 82 -21.98 0.43 -30.22
CA GLY A 82 -22.88 1.41 -30.82
C GLY A 82 -24.26 1.50 -30.16
N ILE A 83 -24.33 1.21 -28.86
CA ILE A 83 -25.58 1.08 -28.12
C ILE A 83 -26.25 2.45 -27.94
N SER A 84 -27.52 2.53 -28.29
CA SER A 84 -28.29 3.78 -28.28
C SER A 84 -29.36 3.84 -27.18
N ASN A 85 -29.73 2.70 -26.59
CA ASN A 85 -30.79 2.60 -25.57
C ASN A 85 -30.62 1.38 -24.65
N ALA A 86 -31.38 1.37 -23.55
CA ALA A 86 -31.34 0.32 -22.52
C ALA A 86 -31.70 -1.08 -23.04
N ASP A 87 -32.63 -1.20 -23.99
CA ASP A 87 -33.02 -2.51 -24.54
C ASP A 87 -31.92 -3.11 -25.41
N GLU A 88 -31.28 -2.28 -26.22
CA GLU A 88 -30.11 -2.67 -26.99
C GLU A 88 -28.93 -3.02 -26.08
N PHE A 89 -28.71 -2.22 -25.02
CA PHE A 89 -27.71 -2.53 -24.00
C PHE A 89 -27.95 -3.91 -23.39
N ARG A 90 -29.18 -4.20 -22.95
CA ARG A 90 -29.58 -5.51 -22.43
C ARG A 90 -29.31 -6.64 -23.41
N ARG A 91 -29.69 -6.48 -24.68
CA ARG A 91 -29.51 -7.53 -25.70
C ARG A 91 -28.05 -7.79 -26.02
N MET A 92 -27.25 -6.74 -26.18
CA MET A 92 -25.85 -6.85 -26.61
C MET A 92 -24.92 -7.21 -25.45
N MET A 93 -25.14 -6.60 -24.28
CA MET A 93 -24.33 -6.82 -23.09
C MET A 93 -24.80 -8.01 -22.24
N GLY A 94 -26.04 -8.46 -22.38
CA GLY A 94 -26.60 -9.60 -21.64
C GLY A 94 -26.26 -10.98 -22.22
N THR A 95 -25.17 -11.11 -22.97
CA THR A 95 -24.77 -12.39 -23.62
C THR A 95 -23.71 -13.16 -22.82
N GLU A 96 -23.62 -14.47 -23.04
CA GLU A 96 -22.61 -15.31 -22.37
C GLU A 96 -21.19 -14.89 -22.76
N ALA A 97 -20.99 -14.45 -24.01
CA ALA A 97 -19.72 -13.92 -24.47
C ALA A 97 -19.26 -12.72 -23.64
N ILE A 98 -20.19 -11.87 -23.20
CA ILE A 98 -19.89 -10.74 -22.31
C ILE A 98 -19.60 -11.23 -20.89
N HIS A 99 -20.31 -12.23 -20.39
CA HIS A 99 -19.98 -12.85 -19.11
C HIS A 99 -18.54 -13.38 -19.09
N VAL A 100 -18.16 -14.18 -20.10
CA VAL A 100 -16.80 -14.72 -20.24
C VAL A 100 -15.77 -13.60 -20.35
N PHE A 101 -16.06 -12.55 -21.14
CA PHE A 101 -15.21 -11.37 -21.22
C PHE A 101 -14.97 -10.72 -19.85
N LEU A 102 -16.03 -10.49 -19.06
CA LEU A 102 -15.92 -9.90 -17.72
C LEU A 102 -15.23 -10.85 -16.72
N PHE A 103 -15.48 -12.15 -16.83
CA PHE A 103 -14.83 -13.18 -16.02
C PHE A 103 -13.31 -13.20 -16.24
N ASP A 104 -12.87 -13.14 -17.50
CA ASP A 104 -11.44 -13.11 -17.82
C ASP A 104 -10.76 -11.83 -17.35
N ARG A 105 -11.44 -10.68 -17.35
CA ARG A 105 -10.88 -9.43 -16.80
C ARG A 105 -10.77 -9.48 -15.27
N LEU A 106 -11.76 -10.07 -14.59
CA LEU A 106 -11.72 -10.22 -13.13
C LEU A 106 -10.48 -10.99 -12.65
N LYS A 107 -10.00 -11.98 -13.42
CA LYS A 107 -8.77 -12.74 -13.08
C LYS A 107 -7.53 -11.85 -12.95
N ASN A 108 -7.49 -10.72 -13.66
CA ASN A 108 -6.40 -9.77 -13.60
C ASN A 108 -6.57 -8.71 -12.49
N LEU A 109 -7.67 -8.77 -11.74
CA LEU A 109 -8.00 -7.86 -10.64
C LEU A 109 -8.19 -8.64 -9.32
N PRO A 110 -7.12 -9.18 -8.71
CA PRO A 110 -7.22 -9.88 -7.43
C PRO A 110 -7.81 -9.02 -6.30
N GLN A 111 -7.70 -7.69 -6.41
CA GLN A 111 -8.28 -6.71 -5.49
C GLN A 111 -9.78 -6.46 -5.71
N ALA A 112 -10.37 -6.90 -6.82
CA ALA A 112 -11.79 -6.71 -7.13
C ALA A 112 -12.60 -7.97 -6.84
N ARG A 113 -13.80 -7.81 -6.29
CA ARG A 113 -14.72 -8.92 -6.01
C ARG A 113 -15.58 -9.31 -7.22
N ALA A 114 -15.91 -8.36 -8.08
CA ALA A 114 -16.77 -8.55 -9.24
C ALA A 114 -16.61 -7.39 -10.22
N ILE A 115 -16.95 -7.65 -11.48
CA ILE A 115 -17.22 -6.64 -12.50
C ILE A 115 -18.68 -6.84 -12.92
N GLY A 116 -19.45 -5.76 -13.05
CA GLY A 116 -20.86 -5.80 -13.41
C GLY A 116 -21.21 -4.72 -14.42
N LEU A 117 -22.19 -5.00 -15.27
CA LEU A 117 -22.77 -4.07 -16.22
C LEU A 117 -24.20 -3.77 -15.81
N VAL A 118 -24.49 -2.53 -15.46
CA VAL A 118 -25.81 -2.07 -15.03
C VAL A 118 -26.39 -1.17 -16.13
N SER A 119 -27.64 -1.43 -16.49
CA SER A 119 -28.37 -0.62 -17.47
C SER A 119 -28.74 0.75 -16.89
N SER A 120 -29.08 1.71 -17.75
CA SER A 120 -29.51 3.06 -17.34
C SER A 120 -30.80 3.08 -16.51
N ASP A 121 -31.54 1.97 -16.44
CA ASP A 121 -32.73 1.79 -15.60
C ASP A 121 -32.44 1.01 -14.30
N GLY A 122 -31.16 0.80 -13.96
CA GLY A 122 -30.73 0.27 -12.66
C GLY A 122 -30.67 -1.25 -12.55
N TRP A 123 -30.99 -1.97 -13.63
CA TRP A 123 -30.92 -3.43 -13.65
C TRP A 123 -29.53 -3.95 -14.01
N LEU A 124 -29.05 -4.94 -13.25
CA LEU A 124 -27.84 -5.68 -13.58
C LEU A 124 -28.08 -6.55 -14.82
N VAL A 125 -27.33 -6.27 -15.88
CA VAL A 125 -27.43 -6.93 -17.19
C VAL A 125 -26.43 -8.07 -17.34
N ASN A 126 -25.20 -7.87 -16.88
CA ASN A 126 -24.15 -8.87 -16.93
C ASN A 126 -23.15 -8.68 -15.78
N GLY A 127 -22.26 -9.64 -15.55
CA GLY A 127 -21.30 -9.62 -14.46
C GLY A 127 -20.45 -10.88 -14.41
N SER A 128 -19.28 -10.76 -13.79
CA SER A 128 -18.24 -11.78 -13.82
C SER A 128 -18.43 -12.95 -12.85
N ARG A 129 -19.34 -12.84 -11.87
CA ARG A 129 -19.45 -13.83 -10.78
C ARG A 129 -20.37 -15.02 -11.08
N LEU A 130 -21.45 -14.79 -11.84
CA LEU A 130 -22.52 -15.75 -12.00
C LEU A 130 -23.09 -15.64 -13.41
N TRP A 131 -23.43 -16.79 -13.99
CA TRP A 131 -24.11 -16.91 -15.27
C TRP A 131 -25.10 -18.08 -15.23
N PRO A 132 -26.33 -17.93 -15.75
CA PRO A 132 -26.99 -16.67 -16.10
C PRO A 132 -27.26 -15.81 -14.85
N ILE A 133 -27.45 -14.52 -15.03
CA ILE A 133 -27.61 -13.59 -13.90
C ILE A 133 -29.08 -13.54 -13.48
N PRO A 134 -29.39 -13.65 -12.18
CA PRO A 134 -30.74 -13.38 -11.70
C PRO A 134 -31.10 -11.90 -11.92
N ALA A 135 -32.39 -11.60 -11.98
CA ALA A 135 -32.85 -10.22 -12.02
C ALA A 135 -32.46 -9.52 -10.71
N VAL A 136 -31.53 -8.57 -10.78
CA VAL A 136 -31.03 -7.78 -9.65
C VAL A 136 -31.17 -6.30 -10.00
N GLU A 137 -31.94 -5.59 -9.19
CA GLU A 137 -32.05 -4.14 -9.25
C GLU A 137 -31.01 -3.50 -8.31
N LEU A 138 -30.35 -2.44 -8.80
CA LEU A 138 -29.29 -1.70 -8.10
C LEU A 138 -29.57 -0.19 -8.09
N SER A 139 -30.79 0.23 -8.43
CA SER A 139 -31.22 1.64 -8.48
C SER A 139 -31.04 2.38 -7.14
N ASP A 140 -31.06 1.63 -6.03
CA ASP A 140 -30.92 2.11 -4.66
C ASP A 140 -29.47 2.26 -4.20
N ARG A 141 -28.49 1.85 -5.02
CA ARG A 141 -27.08 1.83 -4.63
C ARG A 141 -26.44 3.19 -4.82
N ASP A 142 -25.69 3.64 -3.81
CA ASP A 142 -24.99 4.93 -3.81
C ASP A 142 -24.13 5.12 -5.06
N TYR A 143 -23.38 4.09 -5.48
CA TYR A 143 -22.56 4.17 -6.69
C TYR A 143 -23.40 4.33 -7.96
N TYR A 144 -24.58 3.70 -8.04
CA TYR A 144 -25.46 3.85 -9.19
C TYR A 144 -26.08 5.25 -9.22
N MET A 145 -26.56 5.74 -8.07
CA MET A 145 -27.09 7.10 -7.95
C MET A 145 -26.03 8.15 -8.33
N HIS A 146 -24.79 7.94 -7.89
CA HIS A 146 -23.64 8.80 -8.22
C HIS A 146 -23.40 8.90 -9.73
N PHE A 147 -23.20 7.77 -10.41
CA PHE A 147 -22.93 7.74 -11.86
C PHE A 147 -24.16 8.06 -12.73
N ARG A 148 -25.36 8.07 -12.15
CA ARG A 148 -26.57 8.59 -12.83
C ARG A 148 -26.59 10.12 -12.86
N GLU A 149 -26.02 10.75 -11.83
CA GLU A 149 -26.05 12.21 -11.63
C GLU A 149 -24.75 12.88 -12.10
N HIS A 150 -23.64 12.14 -12.16
CA HIS A 150 -22.32 12.61 -12.53
C HIS A 150 -21.73 11.73 -13.64
N ASP A 151 -21.12 12.36 -14.65
CA ASP A 151 -20.40 11.69 -15.73
C ASP A 151 -18.89 11.73 -15.44
N ASP A 152 -18.44 10.76 -14.64
CA ASP A 152 -17.02 10.61 -14.30
C ASP A 152 -16.36 9.61 -15.26
N HIS A 153 -15.29 10.05 -15.94
CA HIS A 153 -14.60 9.24 -16.96
C HIS A 153 -13.45 8.36 -16.41
N GLY A 154 -13.31 8.23 -15.09
CA GLY A 154 -12.24 7.44 -14.44
C GLY A 154 -12.38 7.37 -12.93
N LEU A 155 -11.46 6.64 -12.27
CA LEU A 155 -11.29 6.67 -10.80
C LEU A 155 -10.56 7.91 -10.30
#